data_AF-A0A183NZ27-F1
#
_entry.id   AF-A0A183NZ27-F1
#
_cell.length_a   1.000
_cell.length_b   1.000
_cell.length_c   1.000
_cell.angle_alpha   90.00
_cell.angle_beta   90.00
_cell.angle_gamma   90.00
#
_symmetry.space_group_name_H-M   'P 1'
#
loop_
_entity.id
_entity.type
_entity.pdbx_description
1 polymer ?
#
loop_
_entity_poly.entity_id
_entity_poly.type
_entity_poly.pdbx_seq_one_letter_code
_entity_poly.pdbx_strand_id
1 'polypeptide(L)'
;MVQDVKILDAMASAVQNAAIVLILFSKSYQDSENTKAEAEYTRKLKKPPIFLRVERGFVPDSWLGFMIGESRYIDFSGKYPFEEKFEELCTTIVSLNILKTCITSN
;
A
#
# COMPACT_ATOMS: atom_id res chain seq x y z
N MET A 1 -21.80 -1.08 -18.14
CA MET A 1 -21.09 -2.20 -17.48
C MET A 1 -19.71 -2.49 -18.10
N VAL A 2 -19.04 -1.54 -18.78
CA VAL A 2 -17.78 -1.81 -19.52
C VAL A 2 -16.55 -1.09 -18.92
N GLN A 3 -16.74 -0.11 -18.03
CA GLN A 3 -15.61 0.65 -17.46
C GLN A 3 -14.91 -0.09 -16.32
N ASP A 4 -15.66 -0.76 -15.44
CA ASP A 4 -15.13 -1.31 -14.18
C ASP A 4 -14.19 -2.50 -14.39
N VAL A 5 -14.49 -3.36 -15.36
CA VAL A 5 -13.65 -4.53 -15.71
C VAL A 5 -12.24 -4.07 -16.15
N LYS A 6 -12.16 -3.01 -16.96
CA LYS A 6 -10.87 -2.48 -17.45
C LYS A 6 -10.00 -1.91 -16.33
N ILE A 7 -10.62 -1.30 -15.32
CA ILE A 7 -9.89 -0.70 -14.18
C ILE A 7 -9.33 -1.79 -13.29
N LEU A 8 -10.13 -2.82 -12.98
CA LEU A 8 -9.68 -3.95 -12.16
C LEU A 8 -8.56 -4.76 -12.83
N ASP A 9 -8.67 -5.00 -14.14
CA ASP A 9 -7.61 -5.68 -14.90
C ASP A 9 -6.30 -4.87 -14.93
N ALA A 10 -6.40 -3.54 -15.09
CA ALA A 10 -5.25 -2.65 -15.05
C ALA A 10 -4.59 -2.63 -13.66
N MET A 11 -5.39 -2.57 -12.58
CA MET A 11 -4.91 -2.65 -11.19
C MET A 11 -4.23 -3.98 -10.91
N ALA A 12 -4.84 -5.10 -11.33
CA ALA A 12 -4.25 -6.42 -11.18
C ALA A 12 -2.90 -6.53 -11.89
N SER A 13 -2.82 -6.07 -13.14
CA SER A 13 -1.56 -6.04 -13.90
C SER A 13 -0.49 -5.18 -13.21
N ALA A 14 -0.87 -4.02 -12.68
CA ALA A 14 0.05 -3.14 -11.95
C ALA A 14 0.61 -3.84 -10.70
N VAL A 15 -0.25 -4.44 -9.87
CA VAL A 15 0.16 -5.17 -8.65
C VAL A 15 1.02 -6.39 -9.00
N GLN A 16 0.68 -7.12 -10.07
CA GLN A 16 1.43 -8.30 -10.50
C GLN A 16 2.87 -7.95 -10.89
N ASN A 17 3.07 -6.86 -11.61
CA ASN A 17 4.39 -6.41 -12.07
C ASN A 17 5.14 -5.55 -11.04
N ALA A 18 4.48 -5.08 -9.99
CA ALA A 18 5.10 -4.25 -8.97
C ALA A 18 6.13 -5.02 -8.13
N ALA A 19 7.25 -4.35 -7.81
CA ALA A 19 8.19 -4.81 -6.80
C ALA A 19 7.67 -4.54 -5.39
N ILE A 20 7.08 -3.37 -5.16
CA ILE A 20 6.51 -2.89 -3.91
C ILE A 20 5.18 -2.21 -4.24
N VAL A 21 4.20 -2.34 -3.35
CA VAL A 21 2.90 -1.66 -3.50
C VAL A 21 2.75 -0.61 -2.40
N LEU A 22 2.51 0.64 -2.78
CA LEU A 22 2.24 1.72 -1.83
C LEU A 22 0.73 1.82 -1.65
N ILE A 23 0.25 1.62 -0.42
CA ILE A 23 -1.17 1.71 -0.07
C ILE A 23 -1.40 3.04 0.64
N LEU A 24 -1.94 4.01 -0.08
CA LEU A 24 -2.29 5.33 0.44
C LEU A 24 -3.70 5.25 1.04
N PHE A 25 -3.78 5.05 2.35
CA PHE A 25 -5.06 4.81 3.00
C PHE A 25 -5.70 6.09 3.55
N SER A 26 -7.01 6.14 3.35
CA SER A 26 -7.97 7.17 3.74
C SER A 26 -9.33 6.50 3.97
N LYS A 27 -10.32 7.26 4.43
CA LYS A 27 -11.69 6.77 4.54
C LYS A 27 -12.24 6.32 3.19
N SER A 28 -12.01 7.12 2.14
CA SER A 28 -12.40 6.78 0.77
C SER A 28 -11.70 5.54 0.22
N TYR A 29 -10.45 5.29 0.60
CA TYR A 29 -9.75 4.05 0.24
C TYR A 29 -10.38 2.84 0.93
N GLN A 30 -10.81 2.97 2.18
CA GLN A 30 -11.45 1.87 2.90
C GLN A 30 -12.85 1.53 2.37
N ASP A 31 -13.59 2.55 1.92
CA ASP A 31 -15.00 2.41 1.52
C ASP A 31 -15.18 1.95 0.05
N SER A 32 -14.10 1.94 -0.74
CA SER A 32 -14.14 1.55 -2.15
C SER A 32 -13.84 0.05 -2.35
N GLU A 33 -14.69 -0.65 -3.09
CA GLU A 33 -14.50 -2.07 -3.40
C GLU A 33 -13.31 -2.31 -4.35
N ASN A 34 -12.99 -1.34 -5.21
CA ASN A 34 -11.87 -1.47 -6.14
C ASN A 34 -10.52 -1.44 -5.39
N THR A 35 -10.39 -0.55 -4.42
CA THR A 35 -9.18 -0.43 -3.57
C THR A 35 -9.07 -1.61 -2.62
N LYS A 36 -10.19 -2.12 -2.12
CA LYS A 36 -10.22 -3.38 -1.37
C LYS A 36 -9.71 -4.55 -2.22
N ALA A 37 -10.19 -4.69 -3.45
CA ALA A 37 -9.74 -5.74 -4.37
C ALA A 37 -8.23 -5.61 -4.68
N GLU A 38 -7.72 -4.40 -4.91
CA GLU A 38 -6.29 -4.12 -5.10
C GLU A 38 -5.45 -4.58 -3.89
N ALA A 39 -5.89 -4.21 -2.68
CA ALA A 39 -5.18 -4.51 -1.45
C ALA A 39 -5.21 -6.02 -1.13
N GLU A 40 -6.35 -6.69 -1.34
CA GLU A 40 -6.49 -8.14 -1.22
C GLU A 40 -5.61 -8.87 -2.24
N TYR A 41 -5.54 -8.38 -3.48
CA TYR A 41 -4.70 -8.96 -4.51
C TYR A 41 -3.21 -8.80 -4.21
N THR A 42 -2.80 -7.64 -3.69
CA THR A 42 -1.44 -7.36 -3.17
C THR A 42 -1.06 -8.38 -2.10
N ARG A 43 -1.94 -8.61 -1.12
CA ARG A 43 -1.75 -9.62 -0.06
C ARG A 43 -1.69 -11.04 -0.63
N LYS A 44 -2.57 -11.39 -1.58
CA LYS A 44 -2.60 -12.71 -2.23
C LYS A 44 -1.28 -13.02 -2.94
N LEU A 45 -0.72 -12.04 -3.64
CA LEU A 45 0.57 -12.17 -4.34
C LEU A 45 1.78 -12.01 -3.41
N LYS A 46 1.57 -11.82 -2.10
CA LYS A 46 2.63 -11.58 -1.09
C LYS A 46 3.58 -10.47 -1.51
N LYS A 47 3.06 -9.45 -2.21
CA LYS A 47 3.82 -8.25 -2.54
C LYS A 47 3.98 -7.43 -1.25
N PRO A 48 5.18 -6.90 -0.95
CA PRO A 48 5.38 -6.11 0.26
C PRO A 48 4.59 -4.80 0.14
N PRO A 49 3.60 -4.58 1.03
CA PRO A 49 2.90 -3.31 1.07
C PRO A 49 3.66 -2.30 1.94
N ILE A 50 3.68 -1.04 1.53
CA ILE A 50 4.02 0.08 2.42
C ILE A 50 2.75 0.90 2.63
N PHE A 51 2.30 1.01 3.87
CA PHE A 51 1.09 1.75 4.22
C PHE A 51 1.42 3.22 4.48
N LEU A 52 0.69 4.12 3.82
CA LEU A 52 0.82 5.57 3.95
C LEU A 52 -0.51 6.16 4.41
N ARG A 53 -0.54 6.76 5.60
CA ARG A 53 -1.73 7.50 6.06
C ARG A 53 -1.76 8.84 5.35
N VAL A 54 -2.76 9.07 4.50
CA VAL A 54 -2.91 10.35 3.80
C VAL A 54 -4.03 11.22 4.36
N GLU A 55 -4.87 10.66 5.24
CA GLU A 55 -5.96 11.38 5.89
C GLU A 55 -5.69 11.56 7.39
N ARG A 56 -5.82 12.80 7.87
CA ARG A 56 -5.39 13.17 9.23
C ARG A 56 -6.34 12.61 10.26
N GLY A 57 -5.80 11.86 11.23
CA GLY A 57 -6.58 11.27 12.30
C GLY A 57 -7.43 10.08 11.87
N PHE A 58 -7.36 9.68 10.59
CA PHE A 58 -8.02 8.47 10.14
C PHE A 58 -7.33 7.25 10.75
N VAL A 59 -8.15 6.40 11.37
CA VAL A 59 -7.76 5.11 11.91
C VAL A 59 -8.57 4.07 11.14
N PRO A 60 -7.92 3.22 10.35
CA PRO A 60 -8.62 2.23 9.55
C PRO A 60 -9.30 1.22 10.47
N ASP A 61 -10.56 0.93 10.18
CA ASP A 61 -11.34 -0.10 10.87
C ASP A 61 -11.62 -1.29 9.92
N SER A 62 -12.35 -2.31 10.39
CA SER A 62 -12.80 -3.44 9.57
C SER A 62 -11.67 -4.15 8.79
N TRP A 63 -11.84 -4.38 7.48
CA TRP A 63 -10.92 -5.14 6.62
C TRP A 63 -9.54 -4.48 6.50
N LEU A 64 -9.48 -3.15 6.44
CA LEU A 64 -8.24 -2.41 6.26
C LEU A 64 -7.45 -2.36 7.57
N GLY A 65 -8.14 -2.20 8.70
CA GLY A 65 -7.55 -2.35 10.03
C GLY A 65 -6.95 -3.75 10.22
N PHE A 66 -7.67 -4.81 9.82
CA PHE A 66 -7.16 -6.18 9.88
C PHE A 66 -5.97 -6.42 8.93
N MET A 67 -5.96 -5.78 7.76
CA MET A 67 -4.87 -5.90 6.80
C MET A 67 -3.60 -5.20 7.28
N ILE A 68 -3.73 -4.02 7.87
CA ILE A 68 -2.61 -3.27 8.43
C ILE A 68 -2.11 -3.98 9.70
N GLY A 69 -3.00 -4.39 10.60
CA GLY A 69 -2.63 -5.07 11.85
C GLY A 69 -1.65 -4.24 12.68
N GLU A 70 -0.56 -4.86 13.12
CA GLU A 70 0.56 -4.19 13.82
C GLU A 70 1.62 -3.59 12.87
N SER A 71 1.34 -3.58 11.56
CA SER A 71 2.30 -3.08 10.57
C SER A 71 2.58 -1.59 10.79
N ARG A 72 3.84 -1.20 10.60
CA ARG A 72 4.21 0.22 10.59
C ARG A 72 3.65 0.90 9.36
N TYR A 73 3.17 2.14 9.55
CA TYR A 73 2.75 3.03 8.47
C TYR A 73 3.46 4.38 8.60
N ILE A 74 3.62 5.07 7.47
CA ILE A 74 4.20 6.42 7.42
C ILE A 74 3.05 7.42 7.30
N ASP A 75 3.12 8.50 8.08
CA ASP A 75 2.05 9.49 8.14
C ASP A 75 2.30 10.68 7.21
N PHE A 76 1.61 10.68 6.07
CA PHE A 76 1.60 11.74 5.05
C PHE A 76 0.39 12.68 5.18
N SER A 77 -0.38 12.60 6.27
CA SER A 77 -1.60 13.40 6.46
C SER A 77 -1.39 14.90 6.75
N GLY A 78 -0.16 15.40 6.59
CA GLY A 78 0.22 16.77 6.89
C GLY A 78 0.44 17.06 8.39
N LYS A 79 0.51 16.03 9.23
CA LYS A 79 0.89 16.18 10.65
C LYS A 79 2.37 16.54 10.82
N TYR A 80 3.23 16.05 9.92
CA TYR A 80 4.67 16.22 9.93
C TYR A 80 5.15 16.85 8.60
N PRO A 81 6.37 17.42 8.55
CA PRO A 81 6.94 17.91 7.30
C PRO A 81 6.99 16.82 6.24
N PHE A 82 6.59 17.16 5.01
CA PHE A 82 6.53 16.21 3.90
C PHE A 82 7.92 15.63 3.60
N GLU A 83 8.95 16.48 3.61
CA GLU A 83 10.32 16.13 3.25
C GLU A 83 10.89 15.04 4.17
N GLU A 84 10.67 15.16 5.49
CA GLU A 84 11.10 14.16 6.47
C GLU A 84 10.42 12.81 6.23
N LYS A 85 9.11 12.81 5.98
CA LYS A 85 8.33 11.59 5.72
C LYS A 85 8.63 10.98 4.35
N PHE A 86 8.98 11.82 3.39
CA PHE A 86 9.46 11.38 2.09
C PHE A 86 10.81 10.66 2.21
N GLU A 87 11.74 11.17 3.01
CA GLU A 87 13.02 10.50 3.30
C GLU A 87 12.82 9.16 4.02
N GLU A 88 11.90 9.11 5.00
CA GLU A 88 11.49 7.87 5.70
C GLU A 88 10.93 6.82 4.69
N LEU A 89 10.11 7.27 3.74
CA LEU A 89 9.58 6.42 2.67
C LEU A 89 10.68 5.88 1.77
N CYS A 90 11.59 6.74 1.28
CA CYS A 90 12.72 6.32 0.45
C CYS A 90 13.59 5.28 1.14
N THR A 91 13.91 5.50 2.43
CA THR A 91 14.71 4.56 3.23
C THR A 91 14.00 3.21 3.39
N THR A 92 12.69 3.23 3.60
CA THR A 92 11.86 2.01 3.70
C THR A 92 11.85 1.22 2.40
N ILE A 93 11.69 1.90 1.25
CA ILE A 93 11.69 1.29 -0.08
C ILE A 93 13.04 0.60 -0.36
N VAL A 94 14.15 1.29 -0.10
CA VAL A 94 15.50 0.74 -0.32
C VAL A 94 15.73 -0.49 0.55
N SER A 95 15.36 -0.41 1.83
CA SER A 95 15.50 -1.53 2.78
C SER A 95 14.73 -2.77 2.35
N LEU A 96 13.49 -2.62 1.89
CA LEU A 96 12.69 -3.73 1.38
C LEU A 96 13.25 -4.33 0.10
N ASN A 97 13.83 -3.51 -0.77
CA ASN A 97 14.41 -3.98 -2.03
C ASN A 97 15.69 -4.81 -1.80
N ILE A 98 16.54 -4.40 -0.84
CA ILE A 98 17.72 -5.17 -0.43
C ILE A 98 17.34 -6.52 0.17
N LEU A 99 16.32 -6.55 1.03
CA LEU A 99 15.86 -7.81 1.62
C LEU A 99 15.38 -8.80 0.55
N LYS A 100 14.72 -8.30 -0.51
CA LYS A 100 14.29 -9.15 -1.62
C LYS A 100 15.45 -9.74 -2.40
N THR A 101 16.44 -8.94 -2.78
CA THR A 101 17.59 -9.46 -3.54
C THR A 101 18.35 -10.52 -2.73
N CYS A 102 18.56 -10.29 -1.44
CA CYS A 102 19.22 -11.27 -0.56
C CYS A 102 18.45 -12.61 -0.45
N ILE A 103 17.12 -12.60 -0.45
CA ILE A 103 16.32 -13.84 -0.37
C ILE A 103 16.28 -14.57 -1.72
N THR A 104 16.34 -13.85 -2.84
CA THR A 104 16.29 -14.46 -4.19
C THR A 104 17.64 -14.96 -4.73
N SER A 105 18.75 -14.68 -4.04
CA SER A 105 20.11 -15.09 -4.46
C SER A 105 20.58 -16.42 -3.87
N ASN A 106 19.69 -17.23 -3.30
CA ASN A 106 19.92 -18.64 -2.90
C ASN A 106 18.90 -19.55 -3.61
#